data_AF-A0A431V9B7-F1
#
_entry.id   AF-A0A431V9B7-F1
#
_cell.length_a   1.000
_cell.length_b   1.000
_cell.length_c   1.000
_cell.angle_alpha   90.00
_cell.angle_beta   90.00
_cell.angle_gamma   90.00
#
_symmetry.space_group_name_H-M   'P 1'
#
loop_
_entity.id
_entity.type
_entity.pdbx_description
1 polymer ?
#
loop_
_entity_poly.entity_id
_entity_poly.type
_entity_poly.pdbx_seq_one_letter_code
_entity_poly.pdbx_strand_id
1 'polypeptide(L)'
;PSATGRRGRPARYSDIAIEAGVMLRLAFGRPWRQTEGLLGSLMRLLGLTLPVPDHTTLSRRSADLEIAVALSSTDGPVSVVIDSTGLKV
;
A
#
# COMPACT_ATOMS: atom_id res chain seq x y z
N PRO A 1 -3.38 1.69 -16.17
CA PRO A 1 -4.70 1.02 -16.16
C PRO A 1 -5.55 1.52 -17.33
N SER A 2 -6.42 0.68 -17.89
CA SER A 2 -7.42 1.08 -18.88
C SER A 2 -8.52 1.93 -18.22
N ALA A 3 -9.07 2.90 -18.96
CA ALA A 3 -10.15 3.73 -18.46
C ALA A 3 -11.43 2.89 -18.28
N THR A 4 -12.07 2.99 -17.11
CA THR A 4 -13.23 2.15 -16.73
C THR A 4 -14.58 2.71 -17.22
N GLY A 5 -14.60 3.89 -17.86
CA GLY A 5 -15.83 4.55 -18.32
C GLY A 5 -16.75 5.10 -17.22
N ARG A 6 -16.40 4.90 -15.94
CA ARG A 6 -17.16 5.41 -14.78
C ARG A 6 -16.83 6.88 -14.52
N ARG A 7 -17.78 7.63 -13.94
CA ARG A 7 -17.57 9.02 -13.51
C ARG A 7 -16.42 9.10 -12.49
N GLY A 8 -15.51 10.05 -12.68
CA GLY A 8 -14.35 10.28 -11.81
C GLY A 8 -13.05 10.37 -12.59
N ARG A 9 -11.94 10.69 -11.89
CA ARG A 9 -10.61 10.71 -12.51
C ARG A 9 -10.16 9.28 -12.82
N PRO A 10 -9.72 8.97 -14.06
CA PRO A 10 -9.19 7.66 -14.40
C PRO A 10 -8.03 7.26 -13.48
N ALA A 11 -7.96 5.97 -13.12
CA ALA A 11 -6.86 5.45 -12.30
C ALA A 11 -5.54 5.55 -13.07
N ARG A 12 -4.62 6.38 -12.58
CA ARG A 12 -3.29 6.56 -13.20
C ARG A 12 -2.32 5.42 -12.85
N TYR A 13 -2.46 4.85 -11.66
CA TYR A 13 -1.55 3.83 -11.12
C TYR A 13 -2.19 2.44 -11.19
N SER A 14 -1.40 1.41 -11.47
CA SER A 14 -1.85 0.02 -11.37
C SER A 14 -2.05 -0.41 -9.91
N ASP A 15 -2.79 -1.49 -9.70
CA ASP A 15 -3.03 -2.05 -8.37
C ASP A 15 -1.72 -2.50 -7.72
N ILE A 16 -0.84 -3.14 -8.50
CA ILE A 16 0.51 -3.52 -8.04
C ILE A 16 1.38 -2.32 -7.61
N ALA A 17 1.21 -1.15 -8.24
CA ALA A 17 1.93 0.05 -7.84
C ALA A 17 1.41 0.61 -6.50
N ILE A 18 0.10 0.50 -6.26
CA ILE A 18 -0.49 0.84 -4.96
C ILE A 18 -0.05 -0.17 -3.91
N GLU A 19 -0.15 -1.47 -4.20
CA GLU A 19 0.26 -2.57 -3.33
C GLU A 19 1.71 -2.42 -2.88
N ALA A 20 2.64 -2.17 -3.79
CA ALA A 20 4.04 -1.91 -3.44
C ALA A 20 4.19 -0.74 -2.44
N GLY A 21 3.43 0.33 -2.62
CA GLY A 21 3.38 1.45 -1.68
C GLY A 21 2.83 1.07 -0.31
N VAL A 22 1.79 0.24 -0.27
CA VAL A 22 1.21 -0.28 0.99
C VAL A 22 2.21 -1.21 1.70
N MET A 23 2.87 -2.10 0.96
CA MET A 23 3.87 -3.01 1.51
C MET A 23 5.04 -2.26 2.13
N LEU A 24 5.55 -1.22 1.47
CA LEU A 24 6.57 -0.34 2.05
C LEU A 24 6.06 0.37 3.32
N ARG A 25 4.80 0.85 3.31
CA ARG A 25 4.21 1.44 4.52
C ARG A 25 4.23 0.48 5.70
N LEU A 26 3.79 -0.77 5.48
CA LEU A 26 3.70 -1.80 6.50
C LEU A 26 5.10 -2.22 6.99
N ALA A 27 6.04 -2.45 6.07
CA ALA A 27 7.41 -2.85 6.40
C ALA A 27 8.15 -1.81 7.25
N PHE A 28 7.91 -0.52 7.00
CA PHE A 28 8.60 0.57 7.71
C PHE A 28 7.76 1.24 8.81
N GLY A 29 6.50 0.83 9.00
CA GLY A 29 5.60 1.38 10.01
C GLY A 29 5.34 2.89 9.88
N ARG A 30 5.27 3.43 8.65
CA ARG A 30 5.20 4.88 8.40
C ARG A 30 3.77 5.39 8.16
N PRO A 31 3.45 6.66 8.48
CA PRO A 31 2.25 7.33 7.97
C PRO A 31 2.30 7.51 6.45
N TRP A 32 1.14 7.73 5.81
CA TRP A 32 1.04 7.85 4.36
C TRP A 32 1.90 8.96 3.75
N ARG A 33 1.97 10.14 4.39
CA ARG A 33 2.82 11.26 3.91
C ARG A 33 4.32 10.93 3.95
N GLN A 34 4.75 10.20 4.98
CA GLN A 34 6.13 9.73 5.07
C GLN A 34 6.41 8.61 4.06
N THR A 35 5.42 7.74 3.81
CA THR A 35 5.50 6.70 2.77
C THR A 35 5.66 7.30 1.38
N GLU A 36 4.89 8.34 1.04
CA GLU A 36 5.03 9.11 -0.21
C GLU A 36 6.47 9.63 -0.39
N GLY A 37 7.03 10.29 0.63
CA GLY A 37 8.41 10.79 0.61
C GLY A 37 9.47 9.67 0.53
N LEU A 38 9.23 8.53 1.19
CA LEU A 38 10.09 7.35 1.10
C LEU A 38 10.11 6.78 -0.33
N LEU A 39 8.94 6.61 -0.96
CA LEU A 39 8.86 6.16 -2.35
C LEU A 39 9.59 7.13 -3.29
N GLY A 40 9.41 8.44 -3.12
CA GLY A 40 10.15 9.45 -3.89
C GLY A 40 11.66 9.34 -3.72
N SER A 41 12.12 9.10 -2.48
CA SER A 41 13.54 8.90 -2.19
C SER A 41 14.09 7.62 -2.82
N LEU A 42 13.32 6.53 -2.82
CA LEU A 42 13.68 5.28 -3.48
C LEU A 42 13.76 5.42 -5.00
N MET A 43 12.80 6.10 -5.64
CA MET A 43 12.84 6.35 -7.08
C MET A 43 14.12 7.12 -7.47
N ARG A 44 14.45 8.17 -6.70
CA ARG A 44 15.69 8.93 -6.90
C ARG A 44 16.94 8.08 -6.68
N LEU A 45 16.96 7.25 -5.63
CA LEU A 45 18.09 6.36 -5.33
C LEU A 45 18.32 5.33 -6.45
N LEU A 46 17.24 4.80 -7.01
CA LEU A 46 17.27 3.82 -8.10
C LEU A 46 17.45 4.45 -9.49
N GLY A 47 17.54 5.79 -9.59
CA GLY A 47 17.63 6.50 -10.87
C GLY A 47 16.36 6.39 -11.74
N LEU A 48 15.21 6.10 -11.14
CA LEU A 48 13.94 5.92 -11.85
C LEU A 48 13.18 7.25 -11.93
N THR A 49 12.73 7.61 -13.13
CA THR A 49 11.87 8.79 -13.39
C THR A 49 10.38 8.43 -13.36
N LEU A 50 10.00 7.49 -12.50
CA LEU A 50 8.61 7.05 -12.35
C LEU A 50 7.85 8.00 -11.41
N PRO A 51 6.59 8.37 -11.74
CA PRO A 51 5.77 9.17 -10.86
C PRO A 51 5.37 8.38 -9.62
N VAL A 52 5.37 9.06 -8.47
CA VAL A 52 4.95 8.48 -7.18
C VAL A 52 3.49 8.86 -6.90
N PRO A 53 2.62 7.92 -6.51
CA PRO A 53 1.27 8.25 -6.05
C PRO A 53 1.33 9.08 -4.76
N ASP A 54 0.56 10.17 -4.70
CA ASP A 54 0.45 10.96 -3.47
C ASP A 54 -0.24 10.18 -2.34
N HIS A 55 -0.06 10.64 -1.10
CA HIS A 55 -0.64 10.01 0.09
C HIS A 55 -2.16 9.88 0.04
N THR A 56 -2.88 10.77 -0.66
CA THR A 56 -4.34 10.68 -0.79
C THR A 56 -4.73 9.54 -1.72
N THR A 57 -3.97 9.36 -2.81
CA THR A 57 -4.12 8.28 -3.77
C THR A 57 -3.80 6.95 -3.11
N LEU A 58 -2.68 6.87 -2.37
CA LEU A 58 -2.30 5.66 -1.63
C LEU A 58 -3.36 5.29 -0.60
N SER A 59 -3.75 6.23 0.28
CA SER A 59 -4.71 5.96 1.35
C SER A 59 -6.06 5.52 0.80
N ARG A 60 -6.60 6.23 -0.20
CA ARG A 60 -7.91 5.89 -0.78
C ARG A 60 -7.89 4.53 -1.46
N ARG A 61 -6.86 4.27 -2.27
CA ARG A 61 -6.81 3.01 -3.04
C ARG A 61 -6.45 1.82 -2.18
N SER A 62 -5.73 2.01 -1.08
CA SER A 62 -5.42 0.93 -0.14
C SER A 62 -6.66 0.37 0.57
N ALA A 63 -7.71 1.18 0.73
CA ALA A 63 -8.93 0.74 1.41
C ALA A 63 -9.73 -0.30 0.59
N ASP A 64 -9.69 -0.18 -0.73
CA ASP A 64 -10.45 -1.03 -1.66
C ASP A 64 -9.56 -2.10 -2.32
N LEU A 65 -8.27 -2.15 -1.97
CA LEU A 65 -7.32 -3.07 -2.60
C LEU A 65 -7.25 -4.36 -1.80
N GLU A 66 -7.57 -5.48 -2.45
CA GLU A 66 -7.17 -6.79 -1.95
C GLU A 66 -5.65 -6.88 -2.02
N ILE A 67 -5.00 -6.67 -0.89
CA ILE A 67 -3.56 -6.84 -0.76
C ILE A 67 -3.32 -8.34 -0.74
N ALA A 68 -2.46 -8.83 -1.64
CA ALA A 68 -1.99 -10.21 -1.59
C ALA A 68 -1.05 -10.34 -0.40
N VAL A 69 -1.64 -10.37 0.79
CA VAL A 69 -0.93 -10.65 2.02
C VAL A 69 -0.57 -12.12 1.95
N ALA A 70 0.65 -12.41 1.50
CA ALA A 70 1.27 -13.73 1.61
C ALA A 70 1.60 -14.02 3.08
N LEU A 71 0.61 -13.91 3.97
CA LEU A 71 0.63 -14.63 5.23
C LEU A 71 0.48 -16.09 4.84
N SER A 72 1.42 -16.93 5.28
CA SER A 72 1.31 -18.37 5.08
C SER A 72 -0.04 -18.81 5.64
N SER A 73 -0.95 -19.21 4.75
CA SER A 73 -2.20 -19.84 5.15
C SER A 73 -1.83 -21.13 5.87
N THR A 74 -2.21 -21.24 7.14
CA THR A 74 -2.02 -22.46 7.91
C THR A 74 -3.23 -23.35 7.67
N ASP A 75 -3.00 -24.60 7.25
CA ASP A 75 -4.04 -25.62 6.99
C ASP A 75 -4.61 -26.25 8.30
N GLY A 76 -4.71 -25.45 9.35
CA GLY A 76 -5.08 -25.91 10.68
C GLY A 76 -5.50 -24.79 11.62
N PRO A 77 -5.83 -25.13 12.89
CA PRO A 77 -6.31 -24.15 13.86
C PRO A 77 -5.31 -23.02 14.06
N VAL A 78 -5.77 -21.77 13.88
CA VAL A 78 -4.97 -20.57 14.14
C VAL A 78 -5.34 -20.01 15.50
N SER A 79 -4.38 -19.97 16.42
CA SER A 79 -4.52 -19.30 17.72
C SER A 79 -4.05 -17.85 17.58
N VAL A 80 -4.98 -16.90 17.67
CA VAL A 80 -4.67 -15.46 17.66
C VAL A 80 -4.47 -14.99 19.10
N VAL A 81 -3.29 -14.43 19.40
CA VAL A 81 -2.99 -13.83 20.70
C VAL A 81 -2.88 -12.31 20.50
N ILE A 82 -3.66 -11.56 21.26
CA ILE A 82 -3.64 -10.09 21.28
C ILE A 82 -3.09 -9.67 22.64
N ASP A 83 -1.95 -8.99 22.65
CA ASP A 83 -1.40 -8.38 23.88
C ASP A 83 -1.87 -6.92 24.03
N SER A 84 -1.51 -6.29 25.16
CA SER A 84 -1.86 -4.90 25.44
C SER A 84 -1.19 -3.87 24.50
N THR A 85 -0.26 -4.31 23.65
CA THR A 85 0.37 -3.49 22.60
C THR A 85 -0.26 -3.71 21.23
N GLY A 86 -0.98 -4.82 21.05
CA GLY A 86 -1.34 -5.39 19.76
C GLY A 86 -2.54 -4.77 19.05
N LEU A 87 -3.33 -3.94 19.74
CA LEU A 87 -4.44 -3.21 19.11
C LEU A 87 -4.56 -1.81 19.71
N LYS A 88 -4.19 -0.79 18.93
CA LYS A 88 -4.51 0.60 19.24
C LYS A 88 -5.78 0.98 18.46
N VAL A 89 -6.83 1.35 19.20
CA VAL A 89 -8.09 1.91 18.67
C VAL A 89 -7.89 3.37 18.29
#